data_AF-A0A2N5SL83-F1
#
_entry.id   AF-A0A2N5SL83-F1
#
_cell.length_a   1.000
_cell.length_b   1.000
_cell.length_c   1.000
_cell.angle_alpha   90.00
_cell.angle_beta   90.00
_cell.angle_gamma   90.00
#
_symmetry.space_group_name_H-M   'P 1'
#
loop_
_entity.id
_entity.type
_entity.pdbx_description
1 polymer ?
#
loop_
_entity_poly.entity_id
_entity_poly.type
_entity_poly.pdbx_seq_one_letter_code
_entity_poly.pdbx_strand_id
1 'polypeptide(L)'
;MTAQENQAQQSTTSDPPSRSVELKRRATLLYSSLHVQDVQFCQFAEEAGDDLAATFLEKIEEFFTALHSDDYLYRDVVMGFVSGSMPLPPAWTRTLQMLQAEPNSREEKQFAELAFLRRYPDLFSEEQFDLQAKIESLGKSLTAGRSYLEAKIKRTILNLDLITQGYNSAYVGHDDIITPIINTLESYTQSWQSRLYFAPYTCLIGPTMIGKSRLLMELAKEVCVMNICLRDHGSSGEPPRSPLADDMLPKSCSDDYYTRLIAAVLSVTIRYFENVQANDTEKYNKWSKYHTTTQFQSNVQKEMNSPSYANMKKDTPISALQHLCFAAAAVKKSAVLKDSALRVLLAIDEASAMLEAPEDRDISMFRLFRRAMRKIPQDSGIFVILVDTTSRVANFSPAAREDRSSRALGPRGKI
;
A
#
# COMPACT_ATOMS: atom_id res chain seq x y z
N MET A 1 59.53 -38.04 -29.30
CA MET A 1 59.48 -37.20 -30.51
C MET A 1 58.02 -37.11 -30.94
N THR A 2 57.22 -36.27 -30.26
CA THR A 2 56.81 -34.90 -30.69
C THR A 2 56.11 -34.86 -32.04
N ALA A 3 54.78 -34.97 -31.99
CA ALA A 3 53.88 -34.23 -32.87
C ALA A 3 52.87 -33.53 -31.95
N GLN A 4 53.19 -32.29 -31.58
CA GLN A 4 52.32 -31.43 -30.79
C GLN A 4 51.25 -30.82 -31.69
N GLU A 5 50.03 -30.89 -31.17
CA GLU A 5 48.83 -30.25 -31.66
C GLU A 5 49.02 -28.75 -31.76
N ASN A 6 48.58 -28.20 -32.88
CA ASN A 6 48.47 -26.77 -33.10
C ASN A 6 47.13 -26.53 -33.79
N GLN A 7 46.04 -26.51 -33.00
CA GLN A 7 44.77 -25.96 -33.46
C GLN A 7 44.15 -25.06 -32.39
N ALA A 8 44.11 -23.79 -32.78
CA ALA A 8 43.51 -22.62 -32.20
C ALA A 8 42.27 -22.85 -31.31
N GLN A 9 42.34 -22.17 -30.16
CA GLN A 9 41.19 -21.75 -29.35
C GLN A 9 40.17 -21.00 -30.24
N GLN A 10 39.01 -21.60 -30.44
CA GLN A 10 37.76 -20.86 -30.63
C GLN A 10 36.88 -21.12 -29.41
N SER A 11 36.91 -20.18 -28.49
CA SER A 11 35.97 -20.11 -27.36
C SER A 11 34.62 -19.63 -27.87
N THR A 12 33.76 -20.54 -28.33
CA THR A 12 32.33 -20.28 -28.52
C THR A 12 31.59 -20.60 -27.22
N THR A 13 31.47 -19.60 -26.35
CA THR A 13 30.48 -19.59 -25.26
C THR A 13 29.96 -18.17 -25.10
N SER A 14 28.92 -17.85 -25.87
CA SER A 14 27.98 -16.79 -25.50
C SER A 14 26.66 -17.48 -25.22
N ASP A 15 26.27 -17.54 -23.94
CA ASP A 15 24.89 -17.86 -23.58
C ASP A 15 23.94 -16.94 -24.37
N PRO A 16 22.80 -17.44 -24.85
CA PRO A 16 21.84 -16.61 -25.54
C PRO A 16 21.46 -15.41 -24.66
N PRO A 17 21.38 -14.19 -25.23
CA PRO A 17 21.01 -13.01 -24.45
C PRO A 17 19.68 -13.25 -23.75
N SER A 18 19.56 -12.78 -22.51
CA SER A 18 18.30 -12.89 -21.78
C SER A 18 17.17 -12.23 -22.58
N ARG A 19 15.96 -12.77 -22.48
CA ARG A 19 14.77 -12.31 -23.23
C ARG A 19 14.56 -10.79 -23.14
N SER A 20 14.80 -10.21 -21.96
CA SER A 20 14.76 -8.77 -21.72
C SER A 20 15.78 -7.96 -22.56
N VAL A 21 17.00 -8.49 -22.77
CA VAL A 21 18.03 -7.83 -23.61
C VAL A 21 17.62 -7.83 -25.07
N GLU A 22 17.04 -8.93 -25.57
CA GLU A 22 16.54 -9.00 -26.94
C GLU A 22 15.34 -8.07 -27.17
N LEU A 23 14.44 -7.96 -26.19
CA LEU A 23 13.31 -7.02 -26.24
C LEU A 23 13.76 -5.57 -26.31
N LYS A 24 14.74 -5.17 -25.49
CA LYS A 24 15.32 -3.81 -25.53
C LYS A 24 15.98 -3.51 -26.86
N ARG A 25 16.70 -4.49 -27.42
CA ARG A 25 17.31 -4.39 -28.75
C ARG A 25 16.24 -4.23 -29.84
N ARG A 26 15.19 -5.05 -29.82
CA ARG A 26 14.06 -4.96 -30.77
C ARG A 26 13.36 -3.60 -30.67
N ALA A 27 13.07 -3.12 -29.46
CA ALA A 27 12.51 -1.80 -29.24
C ALA A 27 13.41 -0.70 -29.82
N THR A 28 14.71 -0.73 -29.50
CA THR A 28 15.68 0.27 -30.02
C THR A 28 15.68 0.31 -31.54
N LEU A 29 15.68 -0.85 -32.21
CA LEU A 29 15.63 -0.95 -33.67
C LEU A 29 14.32 -0.40 -34.22
N LEU A 30 13.19 -0.77 -33.61
CA LEU A 30 11.86 -0.30 -34.01
C LEU A 30 11.74 1.22 -33.86
N TYR A 31 12.02 1.77 -32.68
CA TYR A 31 11.97 3.22 -32.42
C TYR A 31 12.93 4.00 -33.32
N SER A 32 14.14 3.47 -33.59
CA SER A 32 15.09 4.08 -34.54
C SER A 32 14.56 4.08 -35.97
N SER A 33 13.95 2.98 -36.42
CA SER A 33 13.31 2.90 -37.75
C SER A 33 12.11 3.84 -37.90
N LEU A 34 11.51 4.24 -36.77
CA LEU A 34 10.41 5.18 -36.68
C LEU A 34 10.87 6.61 -36.35
N HIS A 35 12.17 6.88 -36.32
CA HIS A 35 12.79 8.18 -36.02
C HIS A 35 12.41 8.80 -34.66
N VAL A 36 12.18 7.97 -33.64
CA VAL A 36 11.73 8.40 -32.31
C VAL A 36 12.67 7.88 -31.22
N GLN A 37 12.85 8.65 -30.15
CA GLN A 37 13.64 8.21 -29.01
C GLN A 37 12.85 7.23 -28.14
N ASP A 38 13.49 6.14 -27.73
CA ASP A 38 12.97 5.29 -26.67
C ASP A 38 13.16 5.98 -25.32
N VAL A 39 12.13 6.71 -24.87
CA VAL A 39 12.18 7.47 -23.61
C VAL A 39 11.71 6.62 -22.42
N GLN A 40 10.74 5.72 -22.62
CA GLN A 40 10.06 5.03 -21.51
C GLN A 40 9.75 3.54 -21.77
N PHE A 41 10.25 2.91 -22.84
CA PHE A 41 9.94 1.49 -23.08
C PHE A 41 10.55 0.57 -22.02
N CYS A 42 11.79 0.83 -21.59
CA CYS A 42 12.42 0.02 -20.54
C CYS A 42 11.60 0.00 -19.24
N GLN A 43 11.10 1.15 -18.82
CA GLN A 43 10.22 1.25 -17.64
C GLN A 43 8.90 0.52 -17.88
N PHE A 44 8.28 0.68 -19.04
CA PHE A 44 7.07 -0.05 -19.40
C PHE A 44 7.30 -1.57 -19.38
N ALA A 45 8.41 -2.07 -19.93
CA ALA A 45 8.72 -3.49 -19.96
C ALA A 45 8.93 -4.08 -18.56
N GLU A 46 9.53 -3.30 -17.64
CA GLU A 46 9.64 -3.67 -16.23
C GLU A 46 8.27 -3.74 -15.54
N GLU A 47 7.35 -2.83 -15.85
CA GLU A 47 5.98 -2.80 -15.30
C GLU A 47 5.07 -3.90 -15.89
N ALA A 48 5.19 -4.16 -17.20
CA ALA A 48 4.31 -5.07 -17.93
C ALA A 48 4.79 -6.53 -17.96
N GLY A 49 6.09 -6.76 -17.80
CA GLY A 49 6.74 -8.05 -18.02
C GLY A 49 7.02 -8.35 -19.49
N ASP A 50 7.96 -9.26 -19.73
CA ASP A 50 8.53 -9.55 -21.05
C ASP A 50 7.48 -9.96 -22.12
N ASP A 51 6.44 -10.71 -21.75
CA ASP A 51 5.39 -11.18 -22.67
C ASP A 51 4.51 -10.04 -23.21
N LEU A 52 4.03 -9.17 -22.31
CA LEU A 52 3.23 -8.01 -22.69
C LEU A 52 4.09 -6.95 -23.38
N ALA A 53 5.37 -6.83 -23.01
CA ALA A 53 6.30 -5.95 -23.70
C ALA A 53 6.54 -6.40 -25.16
N ALA A 54 6.66 -7.71 -25.41
CA ALA A 54 6.74 -8.27 -26.76
C ALA A 54 5.46 -8.00 -27.55
N THR A 55 4.30 -8.28 -26.95
CA THR A 55 2.98 -8.04 -27.54
C THR A 55 2.79 -6.56 -27.91
N PHE A 56 3.29 -5.66 -27.06
CA PHE A 56 3.23 -4.23 -27.31
C PHE A 56 4.05 -3.84 -28.56
N LEU A 57 5.28 -4.34 -28.71
CA LEU A 57 6.10 -4.10 -29.90
C LEU A 57 5.45 -4.65 -31.18
N GLU A 58 4.86 -5.84 -31.11
CA GLU A 58 4.13 -6.45 -32.23
C GLU A 58 2.93 -5.58 -32.65
N LYS A 59 2.15 -5.08 -31.69
CA LYS A 59 1.02 -4.19 -31.98
C LYS A 59 1.45 -2.86 -32.59
N ILE A 60 2.62 -2.32 -32.22
CA ILE A 60 3.19 -1.13 -32.88
C ILE A 60 3.50 -1.45 -34.35
N GLU A 61 4.22 -2.55 -34.60
CA GLU A 61 4.60 -2.97 -35.95
C GLU A 61 3.37 -3.24 -36.83
N GLU A 62 2.36 -3.95 -36.31
CA GLU A 62 1.09 -4.21 -37.00
C GLU A 62 0.34 -2.92 -37.33
N PHE A 63 0.27 -2.00 -36.36
CA PHE A 63 -0.41 -0.73 -36.53
C PHE A 63 0.24 0.11 -37.64
N PHE A 64 1.58 0.21 -37.65
CA PHE A 64 2.31 0.94 -38.67
C PHE A 64 2.36 0.25 -40.03
N THR A 65 2.30 -1.07 -40.08
CA THR A 65 2.18 -1.80 -41.35
C THR A 65 0.78 -1.62 -41.96
N ALA A 66 -0.25 -1.47 -41.13
CA ALA A 66 -1.62 -1.27 -41.57
C ALA A 66 -1.93 0.18 -42.02
N LEU A 67 -1.10 1.15 -41.63
CA LEU A 67 -1.24 2.55 -42.02
C LEU A 67 -0.84 2.75 -43.49
N HIS A 68 -1.84 3.01 -44.33
CA HIS A 68 -1.67 3.20 -45.79
C HIS A 68 -1.42 4.67 -46.19
N SER A 69 -1.24 5.60 -45.25
CA SER A 69 -1.07 7.03 -45.55
C SER A 69 0.32 7.55 -45.13
N ASP A 70 0.92 8.36 -46.01
CA ASP A 70 2.12 9.18 -45.75
C ASP A 70 1.81 10.39 -44.82
N ASP A 71 0.77 10.32 -43.98
CA ASP A 71 0.36 11.45 -43.15
C ASP A 71 1.22 11.54 -41.89
N TYR A 72 2.27 12.35 -41.99
CA TYR A 72 3.28 12.57 -40.94
C TYR A 72 2.68 12.98 -39.59
N LEU A 73 1.57 13.74 -39.57
CA LEU A 73 0.99 14.25 -38.33
C LEU A 73 0.37 13.12 -37.48
N TYR A 74 -0.32 12.19 -38.13
CA TYR A 74 -0.90 11.00 -37.48
C TYR A 74 0.19 10.17 -36.81
N ARG A 75 1.29 9.96 -37.54
CA ARG A 75 2.44 9.16 -37.11
C ARG A 75 3.11 9.77 -35.89
N ASP A 76 3.32 11.09 -35.87
CA ASP A 76 3.95 11.79 -34.75
C ASP A 76 3.14 11.69 -33.46
N VAL A 77 1.80 11.77 -33.54
CA VAL A 77 0.92 11.66 -32.36
C VAL A 77 0.99 10.25 -31.76
N VAL A 78 0.89 9.23 -32.60
CA VAL A 78 1.00 7.82 -32.18
C VAL A 78 2.37 7.57 -31.56
N MET A 79 3.43 8.02 -32.22
CA MET A 79 4.80 7.83 -31.76
C MET A 79 5.09 8.59 -30.46
N GLY A 80 4.58 9.80 -30.32
CA GLY A 80 4.70 10.60 -29.10
C GLY A 80 4.10 9.84 -27.92
N PHE A 81 2.92 9.28 -28.10
CA PHE A 81 2.27 8.49 -27.06
C PHE A 81 2.96 7.15 -26.78
N VAL A 82 3.30 6.38 -27.82
CA VAL A 82 3.95 5.07 -27.72
C VAL A 82 5.35 5.16 -27.12
N SER A 83 6.07 6.26 -27.32
CA SER A 83 7.37 6.52 -26.67
C SER A 83 7.23 7.08 -25.25
N GLY A 84 6.04 7.53 -24.86
CA GLY A 84 5.78 8.20 -23.59
C GLY A 84 6.22 9.66 -23.54
N SER A 85 6.56 10.25 -24.68
CA SER A 85 6.92 11.66 -24.80
C SER A 85 5.70 12.60 -24.87
N MET A 86 4.52 12.08 -25.22
CA MET A 86 3.27 12.82 -25.29
C MET A 86 2.13 12.10 -24.54
N PRO A 87 1.42 12.76 -23.62
CA PRO A 87 0.23 12.18 -22.99
C PRO A 87 -0.97 12.22 -23.94
N LEU A 88 -1.94 11.30 -23.75
CA LEU A 88 -3.23 11.41 -24.43
C LEU A 88 -4.02 12.62 -23.92
N PRO A 89 -4.73 13.34 -24.81
CA PRO A 89 -5.59 14.42 -24.39
C PRO A 89 -6.77 13.90 -23.55
N PRO A 90 -7.29 14.72 -22.61
CA PRO A 90 -8.54 14.43 -21.94
C PRO A 90 -9.67 14.43 -22.97
N ALA A 91 -10.54 13.42 -22.89
CA ALA A 91 -11.54 13.01 -23.88
C ALA A 91 -10.97 12.31 -25.13
N TRP A 92 -11.45 11.08 -25.35
CA TRP A 92 -11.04 10.24 -26.47
C TRP A 92 -11.35 10.85 -27.85
N THR A 93 -12.40 11.64 -27.96
CA THR A 93 -12.77 12.34 -29.20
C THR A 93 -11.67 13.25 -29.73
N ARG A 94 -10.89 13.90 -28.85
CA ARG A 94 -9.72 14.69 -29.25
C ARG A 94 -8.59 13.81 -29.77
N THR A 95 -8.43 12.62 -29.18
CA THR A 95 -7.46 11.62 -29.65
C THR A 95 -7.82 11.18 -31.08
N LEU A 96 -9.09 10.85 -31.34
CA LEU A 96 -9.56 10.51 -32.69
C LEU A 96 -9.35 11.63 -33.72
N GLN A 97 -9.60 12.89 -33.33
CA GLN A 97 -9.34 14.04 -34.20
C GLN A 97 -7.86 14.17 -34.58
N MET A 98 -6.96 13.99 -33.60
CA MET A 98 -5.51 14.02 -33.84
C MET A 98 -5.05 12.85 -34.70
N LEU A 99 -5.72 11.70 -34.55
CA LEU A 99 -5.53 10.52 -35.39
C LEU A 99 -6.34 10.61 -36.70
N GLN A 100 -7.08 11.68 -36.99
CA GLN A 100 -7.94 11.73 -38.19
C GLN A 100 -8.76 10.44 -38.42
N ALA A 101 -9.14 9.75 -37.33
CA ALA A 101 -9.72 8.42 -37.38
C ALA A 101 -11.22 8.53 -37.10
N GLU A 102 -12.01 7.80 -37.88
CA GLU A 102 -13.45 7.76 -37.69
C GLU A 102 -13.82 6.89 -36.47
N PRO A 103 -14.90 7.22 -35.73
CA PRO A 103 -15.42 6.35 -34.69
C PRO A 103 -15.79 4.96 -35.23
N ASN A 104 -15.46 3.93 -34.47
CA ASN A 104 -15.57 2.50 -34.77
C ASN A 104 -14.72 1.99 -35.94
N SER A 105 -13.79 2.81 -36.44
CA SER A 105 -12.83 2.43 -37.48
C SER A 105 -11.87 1.34 -37.00
N ARG A 106 -11.16 0.72 -37.95
CA ARG A 106 -10.12 -0.27 -37.63
C ARG A 106 -8.98 0.39 -36.86
N GLU A 107 -8.64 1.60 -37.26
CA GLU A 107 -7.58 2.45 -36.72
C GLU A 107 -7.85 2.81 -35.26
N GLU A 108 -9.08 3.20 -34.92
CA GLU A 108 -9.48 3.42 -33.53
C GLU A 108 -9.29 2.16 -32.68
N LYS A 109 -9.75 1.00 -33.18
CA LYS A 109 -9.68 -0.26 -32.44
C LYS A 109 -8.24 -0.65 -32.14
N GLN A 110 -7.38 -0.62 -33.15
CA GLN A 110 -5.98 -0.98 -33.00
C GLN A 110 -5.24 0.02 -32.09
N PHE A 111 -5.50 1.33 -32.26
CA PHE A 111 -4.88 2.33 -31.40
C PHE A 111 -5.39 2.26 -29.95
N ALA A 112 -6.68 2.02 -29.74
CA ALA A 112 -7.25 1.84 -28.42
C ALA A 112 -6.64 0.65 -27.69
N GLU A 113 -6.42 -0.49 -28.36
CA GLU A 113 -5.74 -1.63 -27.75
C GLU A 113 -4.28 -1.31 -27.40
N LEU A 114 -3.55 -0.68 -28.32
CA LEU A 114 -2.17 -0.27 -28.11
C LEU A 114 -2.06 0.71 -26.92
N ALA A 115 -2.95 1.69 -26.86
CA ALA A 115 -3.00 2.67 -25.79
C ALA A 115 -3.45 2.12 -24.46
N PHE A 116 -4.38 1.16 -24.47
CA PHE A 116 -4.81 0.47 -23.27
C PHE A 116 -3.67 -0.37 -22.69
N LEU A 117 -2.96 -1.14 -23.52
CA LEU A 117 -1.81 -1.94 -23.11
C LEU A 117 -0.72 -1.05 -22.49
N ARG A 118 -0.43 0.11 -23.10
CA ARG A 118 0.59 1.02 -22.58
C ARG A 118 0.22 1.64 -21.23
N ARG A 119 -1.05 2.01 -21.02
CA ARG A 119 -1.48 2.70 -19.78
C ARG A 119 -1.83 1.76 -18.63
N TYR A 120 -2.34 0.57 -18.95
CA TYR A 120 -2.85 -0.40 -17.98
C TYR A 120 -2.40 -1.83 -18.31
N PRO A 121 -1.08 -2.11 -18.36
CA PRO A 121 -0.58 -3.41 -18.79
C PRO A 121 -1.07 -4.56 -17.90
N ASP A 122 -1.18 -4.34 -16.59
CA ASP A 122 -1.71 -5.29 -15.61
C ASP A 122 -3.19 -5.64 -15.82
N LEU A 123 -3.94 -4.79 -16.51
CA LEU A 123 -5.35 -4.98 -16.82
C LEU A 123 -5.60 -5.39 -18.29
N PHE A 124 -4.54 -5.48 -19.10
CA PHE A 124 -4.68 -5.72 -20.54
C PHE A 124 -5.30 -7.09 -20.86
N SER A 125 -4.94 -8.10 -20.07
CA SER A 125 -5.37 -9.50 -20.26
C SER A 125 -6.75 -9.81 -19.67
N GLU A 126 -7.42 -8.82 -19.06
CA GLU A 126 -8.73 -9.00 -18.46
C GLU A 126 -9.82 -9.06 -19.56
N GLU A 127 -10.37 -10.26 -19.80
CA GLU A 127 -11.39 -10.52 -20.84
C GLU A 127 -12.69 -9.71 -20.65
N GLN A 128 -12.95 -9.24 -19.43
CA GLN A 128 -14.19 -8.53 -19.07
C GLN A 128 -14.28 -7.10 -19.62
N PHE A 129 -13.17 -6.51 -20.07
CA PHE A 129 -13.17 -5.16 -20.61
C PHE A 129 -13.40 -5.18 -22.12
N ASP A 130 -14.60 -4.79 -22.53
CA ASP A 130 -14.90 -4.51 -23.92
C ASP A 130 -14.15 -3.26 -24.42
N LEU A 131 -14.14 -3.08 -25.74
CA LEU A 131 -13.49 -1.94 -26.39
C LEU A 131 -14.01 -0.59 -25.85
N GLN A 132 -15.30 -0.50 -25.55
CA GLN A 132 -15.93 0.73 -25.08
C GLN A 132 -15.40 1.14 -23.71
N ALA A 133 -15.26 0.17 -22.78
CA ALA A 133 -14.67 0.40 -21.47
C ALA A 133 -13.19 0.83 -21.57
N LYS A 134 -12.43 0.21 -22.49
CA LYS A 134 -11.04 0.60 -22.77
C LYS A 134 -10.98 2.06 -23.24
N ILE A 135 -11.75 2.42 -24.27
CA ILE A 135 -11.84 3.78 -24.81
C ILE A 135 -12.24 4.80 -23.74
N GLU A 136 -13.26 4.48 -22.93
CA GLU A 136 -13.73 5.39 -21.90
C GLU A 136 -12.65 5.64 -20.83
N SER A 137 -11.88 4.61 -20.45
CA SER A 137 -10.76 4.76 -19.52
C SER A 137 -9.62 5.61 -20.10
N LEU A 138 -9.37 5.51 -21.41
CA LEU A 138 -8.32 6.27 -22.10
C LEU A 138 -8.64 7.75 -22.21
N GLY A 139 -9.93 8.10 -22.32
CA GLY A 139 -10.40 9.49 -22.30
C GLY A 139 -10.28 10.20 -20.94
N LYS A 140 -9.86 9.49 -19.87
CA LYS A 140 -9.71 10.03 -18.51
C LYS A 140 -8.22 10.17 -18.12
N SER A 141 -7.95 10.87 -17.02
CA SER A 141 -6.62 10.84 -16.37
C SER A 141 -6.27 9.41 -15.94
N LEU A 142 -4.99 9.12 -15.71
CA LEU A 142 -4.54 7.75 -15.39
C LEU A 142 -5.21 7.19 -14.14
N THR A 143 -5.30 8.00 -13.09
CA THR A 143 -5.97 7.65 -11.83
C THR A 143 -7.47 7.44 -12.03
N ALA A 144 -8.17 8.39 -12.67
CA ALA A 144 -9.61 8.28 -12.89
C ALA A 144 -9.99 7.13 -13.84
N GLY A 145 -9.16 6.87 -14.86
CA GLY A 145 -9.34 5.75 -15.78
C GLY A 145 -9.13 4.40 -15.10
N ARG A 146 -8.09 4.27 -14.27
CA ARG A 146 -7.88 3.07 -13.44
C ARG A 146 -9.05 2.84 -12.48
N SER A 147 -9.48 3.86 -11.73
CA SER A 147 -10.60 3.72 -10.81
C SER A 147 -11.90 3.31 -11.52
N TYR A 148 -12.13 3.82 -12.73
CA TYR A 148 -13.26 3.41 -13.57
C TYR A 148 -13.18 1.91 -13.95
N LEU A 149 -12.01 1.43 -14.37
CA LEU A 149 -11.82 0.02 -14.73
C LEU A 149 -11.97 -0.89 -13.51
N GLU A 150 -11.34 -0.54 -12.40
CA GLU A 150 -11.40 -1.31 -11.15
C GLU A 150 -12.82 -1.42 -10.60
N ALA A 151 -13.65 -0.38 -10.76
CA ALA A 151 -15.07 -0.43 -10.40
C ALA A 151 -15.89 -1.40 -11.26
N LYS A 152 -15.44 -1.69 -12.49
CA LYS A 152 -16.08 -2.63 -13.42
C LYS A 152 -15.60 -4.07 -13.28
N ILE A 153 -14.46 -4.30 -12.65
CA ILE A 153 -13.97 -5.65 -12.35
C ILE A 153 -15.01 -6.35 -11.48
N LYS A 154 -15.71 -7.33 -12.05
CA LYS A 154 -16.55 -8.24 -11.28
C LYS A 154 -15.60 -9.16 -10.52
N ARG A 155 -15.11 -8.70 -9.37
CA ARG A 155 -14.37 -9.58 -8.46
C ARG A 155 -15.27 -10.77 -8.19
N THR A 156 -14.79 -11.99 -8.47
CA THR A 156 -15.42 -13.20 -7.96
C THR A 156 -15.34 -13.07 -6.45
N ILE A 157 -16.40 -12.54 -5.85
CA ILE A 157 -16.55 -12.49 -4.41
C ILE A 157 -16.61 -13.96 -4.02
N LEU A 158 -15.50 -14.51 -3.51
CA LEU A 158 -15.56 -15.73 -2.72
C LEU A 158 -16.75 -15.54 -1.78
N ASN A 159 -17.73 -16.44 -1.88
CA ASN A 159 -19.01 -16.25 -1.23
C ASN A 159 -18.76 -15.78 0.20
N LEU A 160 -19.36 -14.67 0.63
CA LEU A 160 -19.02 -14.02 1.90
C LEU A 160 -19.04 -15.04 3.05
N ASP A 161 -19.95 -16.01 2.95
CA ASP A 161 -20.06 -17.19 3.80
C ASP A 161 -18.75 -17.97 3.94
N LEU A 162 -18.01 -18.23 2.86
CA LEU A 162 -16.70 -18.93 2.90
C LEU A 162 -15.62 -18.10 3.57
N ILE A 163 -15.61 -16.78 3.34
CA ILE A 163 -14.65 -15.87 3.99
C ILE A 163 -14.92 -15.85 5.49
N THR A 164 -16.18 -15.69 5.88
CA THR A 164 -16.63 -15.70 7.28
C THR A 164 -16.36 -17.06 7.93
N GLN A 165 -16.60 -18.17 7.23
CA GLN A 165 -16.29 -19.51 7.73
C GLN A 165 -14.79 -19.69 7.95
N GLY A 166 -13.95 -19.32 6.98
CA GLY A 166 -12.50 -19.37 7.12
C GLY A 166 -12.00 -18.49 8.27
N TYR A 167 -12.51 -17.26 8.36
CA TYR A 167 -12.17 -16.30 9.40
C TYR A 167 -12.54 -16.76 10.80
N ASN A 168 -13.60 -17.57 10.96
CA ASN A 168 -14.06 -18.09 12.24
C ASN A 168 -13.63 -19.55 12.53
N SER A 169 -12.98 -20.22 11.59
CA SER A 169 -12.52 -21.61 11.74
C SER A 169 -11.49 -21.79 12.86
N ALA A 170 -11.20 -23.01 13.29
CA ALA A 170 -10.13 -23.25 14.25
C ALA A 170 -8.76 -22.81 13.68
N TYR A 171 -7.95 -22.11 14.49
CA TYR A 171 -6.63 -21.68 14.03
C TYR A 171 -5.67 -22.86 13.98
N VAL A 172 -4.88 -22.95 12.90
CA VAL A 172 -3.88 -24.00 12.67
C VAL A 172 -2.50 -23.37 12.70
N GLY A 173 -1.53 -24.05 13.33
CA GLY A 173 -0.14 -23.57 13.40
C GLY A 173 0.09 -22.49 14.47
N HIS A 174 -0.61 -22.55 15.60
CA HIS A 174 -0.41 -21.61 16.70
C HIS A 174 1.06 -21.51 17.12
N ASP A 175 1.69 -22.64 17.44
CA ASP A 175 3.05 -22.67 17.97
C ASP A 175 4.11 -22.34 16.90
N ASP A 176 3.78 -22.60 15.63
CA ASP A 176 4.68 -22.35 14.50
C ASP A 176 4.59 -20.91 13.97
N ILE A 177 3.49 -20.19 14.24
CA ILE A 177 3.21 -18.86 13.67
C ILE A 177 3.06 -17.79 14.76
N ILE A 178 2.18 -18.01 15.74
CA ILE A 178 1.87 -17.00 16.78
C ILE A 178 3.07 -16.81 17.70
N THR A 179 3.63 -17.90 18.23
CA THR A 179 4.74 -17.84 19.18
C THR A 179 5.99 -17.15 18.59
N PRO A 180 6.46 -17.48 17.38
CA PRO A 180 7.61 -16.77 16.78
C PRO A 180 7.34 -15.30 16.48
N ILE A 181 6.10 -14.96 16.09
CA ILE A 181 5.72 -13.56 15.82
C ILE A 181 5.69 -12.76 17.13
N ILE A 182 5.16 -13.30 18.22
CA ILE A 182 5.22 -12.65 19.54
C ILE A 182 6.67 -12.41 19.94
N ASN A 183 7.52 -13.43 19.87
CA ASN A 183 8.94 -13.31 20.22
C ASN A 183 9.65 -12.23 19.37
N THR A 184 9.31 -12.15 18.08
CA THR A 184 9.85 -11.13 17.17
C THR A 184 9.38 -9.73 17.57
N LEU A 185 8.09 -9.55 17.85
CA LEU A 185 7.55 -8.26 18.29
C LEU A 185 8.10 -7.83 19.66
N GLU A 186 8.30 -8.78 20.58
CA GLU A 186 8.98 -8.54 21.85
C GLU A 186 10.42 -8.07 21.64
N SER A 187 11.18 -8.75 20.77
CA SER A 187 12.53 -8.35 20.41
C SER A 187 12.57 -6.95 19.81
N TYR A 188 11.65 -6.63 18.89
CA TYR A 188 11.53 -5.28 18.33
C TYR A 188 11.20 -4.24 19.39
N THR A 189 10.31 -4.57 20.31
CA THR A 189 9.92 -3.68 21.41
C THR A 189 11.11 -3.38 22.34
N GLN A 190 11.96 -4.38 22.61
CA GLN A 190 13.20 -4.21 23.40
C GLN A 190 14.28 -3.44 22.64
N SER A 191 14.41 -3.67 21.33
CA SER A 191 15.41 -2.99 20.49
C SER A 191 15.03 -1.54 20.15
N TRP A 192 13.80 -1.13 20.42
CA TRP A 192 13.32 0.22 20.12
C TRP A 192 14.15 1.26 20.86
N GLN A 193 14.92 2.03 20.08
CA GLN A 193 15.68 3.16 20.57
C GLN A 193 15.38 4.36 19.67
N SER A 194 14.91 5.46 20.26
CA SER A 194 14.55 6.70 19.55
C SER A 194 15.73 7.39 18.85
N ARG A 195 16.97 6.94 19.12
CA ARG A 195 18.19 7.36 18.41
C ARG A 195 18.44 6.58 17.12
N LEU A 196 17.99 5.33 17.04
CA LEU A 196 18.24 4.43 15.90
C LEU A 196 17.03 4.33 14.98
N TYR A 197 15.82 4.34 15.55
CA TYR A 197 14.57 4.18 14.83
C TYR A 197 13.69 5.41 15.01
N PHE A 198 12.81 5.68 14.04
CA PHE A 198 11.95 6.87 14.09
C PHE A 198 10.78 6.73 15.07
N ALA A 199 10.11 5.58 15.12
CA ALA A 199 8.98 5.28 16.02
C ALA A 199 8.89 3.75 16.24
N PRO A 200 8.26 3.26 17.34
CA PRO A 200 8.16 1.84 17.67
C PRO A 200 7.05 1.15 16.85
N TYR A 201 7.29 0.95 15.55
CA TYR A 201 6.34 0.24 14.69
C TYR A 201 7.02 -0.66 13.67
N THR A 202 6.27 -1.66 13.21
CA THR A 202 6.60 -2.49 12.04
C THR A 202 5.40 -2.58 11.09
N CYS A 203 5.61 -3.14 9.91
CA CYS A 203 4.56 -3.36 8.92
C CYS A 203 4.34 -4.87 8.69
N LEU A 204 3.08 -5.28 8.61
CA LEU A 204 2.66 -6.61 8.17
C LEU A 204 1.96 -6.46 6.81
N ILE A 205 2.72 -6.71 5.75
CA ILE A 205 2.27 -6.53 4.38
C ILE A 205 2.17 -7.89 3.70
N GLY A 206 1.06 -8.12 3.02
CA GLY A 206 0.87 -9.35 2.24
C GLY A 206 -0.45 -9.33 1.48
N PRO A 207 -0.66 -10.25 0.53
CA PRO A 207 -1.89 -10.27 -0.25
C PRO A 207 -3.14 -10.44 0.62
N THR A 208 -4.31 -10.15 0.04
CA THR A 208 -5.60 -10.39 0.70
C THR A 208 -5.76 -11.89 0.97
N MET A 209 -6.46 -12.24 2.04
CA MET A 209 -6.78 -13.63 2.45
C MET A 209 -5.62 -14.51 2.93
N ILE A 210 -4.40 -13.99 3.13
CA ILE A 210 -3.31 -14.77 3.76
C ILE A 210 -3.46 -14.91 5.29
N GLY A 211 -4.54 -14.40 5.88
CA GLY A 211 -4.78 -14.49 7.31
C GLY A 211 -4.18 -13.38 8.19
N LYS A 212 -3.79 -12.21 7.63
CA LYS A 212 -3.23 -11.09 8.42
C LYS A 212 -4.14 -10.66 9.57
N SER A 213 -5.41 -10.39 9.30
CA SER A 213 -6.35 -9.98 10.35
C SER A 213 -6.65 -11.12 11.32
N ARG A 214 -6.64 -12.39 10.84
CA ARG A 214 -6.79 -13.55 11.71
C ARG A 214 -5.59 -13.72 12.66
N LEU A 215 -4.37 -13.47 12.18
CA LEU A 215 -3.17 -13.42 13.01
C LEU A 215 -3.32 -12.39 14.14
N LEU A 216 -3.83 -11.17 13.85
CA LEU A 216 -4.08 -10.16 14.89
C LEU A 216 -5.08 -10.64 15.96
N MET A 217 -6.13 -11.38 15.57
CA MET A 217 -7.08 -11.95 16.53
C MET A 217 -6.44 -13.02 17.43
N GLU A 218 -5.57 -13.85 16.87
CA GLU A 218 -4.89 -14.89 17.65
C GLU A 218 -3.84 -14.28 18.58
N LEU A 219 -3.08 -13.27 18.13
CA LEU A 219 -2.21 -12.46 18.99
C LEU A 219 -2.99 -11.82 20.15
N ALA A 220 -4.24 -11.40 19.90
CA ALA A 220 -5.10 -10.80 20.91
C ALA A 220 -5.53 -11.78 22.03
N LYS A 221 -5.25 -13.08 21.90
CA LYS A 221 -5.45 -14.06 22.98
C LYS A 221 -4.25 -14.14 23.92
N GLU A 222 -3.07 -13.70 23.48
CA GLU A 222 -1.80 -13.86 24.17
C GLU A 222 -1.26 -12.56 24.78
N VAL A 223 -1.55 -11.43 24.15
CA VAL A 223 -1.13 -10.08 24.57
C VAL A 223 -2.28 -9.08 24.39
N CYS A 224 -2.17 -7.91 25.03
CA CYS A 224 -3.16 -6.85 24.83
C CYS A 224 -3.03 -6.24 23.43
N VAL A 225 -3.77 -6.80 22.47
CA VAL A 225 -3.88 -6.25 21.12
C VAL A 225 -5.08 -5.31 21.04
N MET A 226 -4.86 -4.10 20.54
CA MET A 226 -5.91 -3.19 20.14
C MET A 226 -5.97 -3.15 18.62
N ASN A 227 -6.98 -3.79 18.05
CA ASN A 227 -7.17 -3.82 16.61
C ASN A 227 -8.10 -2.68 16.15
N ILE A 228 -7.59 -1.78 15.32
CA ILE A 228 -8.35 -0.69 14.72
C ILE A 228 -8.33 -0.87 13.21
N CYS A 229 -9.45 -1.34 12.66
CA CYS A 229 -9.63 -1.54 11.23
C CYS A 229 -10.17 -0.25 10.58
N LEU A 230 -9.38 0.31 9.66
CA LEU A 230 -9.65 1.60 8.99
C LEU A 230 -10.38 1.47 7.65
N ARG A 231 -10.86 0.26 7.34
CA ARG A 231 -11.66 -0.07 6.15
C ARG A 231 -12.80 0.92 5.91
N ASP A 232 -13.11 1.23 4.64
CA ASP A 232 -14.17 2.16 4.25
C ASP A 232 -15.56 1.82 4.82
N HIS A 233 -16.39 2.85 5.01
CA HIS A 233 -17.79 2.66 5.42
C HIS A 233 -18.55 1.77 4.43
N GLY A 234 -19.30 0.80 4.95
CA GLY A 234 -20.12 -0.11 4.14
C GLY A 234 -19.33 -1.24 3.45
N SER A 235 -18.02 -1.33 3.65
CA SER A 235 -17.24 -2.48 3.17
C SER A 235 -17.69 -3.77 3.86
N SER A 236 -17.84 -4.84 3.08
CA SER A 236 -18.37 -6.14 3.52
C SER A 236 -17.30 -7.12 4.01
N GLY A 237 -16.02 -6.76 4.00
CA GLY A 237 -14.96 -7.69 4.38
C GLY A 237 -14.66 -7.70 5.89
N GLU A 238 -14.00 -8.77 6.32
CA GLU A 238 -13.61 -9.00 7.71
C GLU A 238 -12.15 -8.58 7.97
N PRO A 239 -11.84 -7.98 9.15
CA PRO A 239 -12.77 -7.50 10.18
C PRO A 239 -13.53 -6.25 9.72
N PRO A 240 -14.71 -5.97 10.30
CA PRO A 240 -15.47 -4.75 10.03
C PRO A 240 -14.69 -3.51 10.46
N ARG A 241 -15.05 -2.35 9.89
CA ARG A 241 -14.52 -1.04 10.30
C ARG A 241 -14.71 -0.87 11.81
N SER A 242 -13.64 -0.54 12.53
CA SER A 242 -13.71 -0.31 13.96
C SER A 242 -14.44 1.01 14.26
N PRO A 243 -15.19 1.13 15.37
CA PRO A 243 -15.82 2.40 15.76
C PRO A 243 -14.82 3.56 15.88
N LEU A 244 -13.61 3.28 16.40
CA LEU A 244 -12.53 4.26 16.55
C LEU A 244 -11.88 4.68 15.21
N ALA A 245 -12.26 4.08 14.08
CA ALA A 245 -11.65 4.39 12.78
C ALA A 245 -11.88 5.85 12.37
N ASP A 246 -13.02 6.44 12.74
CA ASP A 246 -13.33 7.84 12.43
C ASP A 246 -12.48 8.81 13.26
N ASP A 247 -12.14 8.43 14.51
CA ASP A 247 -11.19 9.16 15.34
C ASP A 247 -9.74 8.99 14.83
N MET A 248 -9.43 7.88 14.16
CA MET A 248 -8.14 7.68 13.49
C MET A 248 -8.06 8.35 12.11
N LEU A 249 -9.18 8.78 11.53
CA LEU A 249 -9.26 9.43 10.23
C LEU A 249 -10.02 10.77 10.31
N PRO A 250 -9.56 11.73 11.14
CA PRO A 250 -10.27 12.98 11.33
C PRO A 250 -10.17 13.87 10.08
N LYS A 251 -11.27 14.57 9.75
CA LYS A 251 -11.29 15.53 8.63
C LYS A 251 -10.30 16.68 8.79
N SER A 252 -10.10 17.11 10.03
CA SER A 252 -9.12 18.12 10.44
C SER A 252 -8.58 17.79 11.81
N CYS A 253 -7.31 18.08 12.06
CA CYS A 253 -6.71 17.82 13.37
C CYS A 253 -5.54 18.76 13.68
N SER A 254 -5.25 18.91 14.98
CA SER A 254 -4.07 19.64 15.47
C SER A 254 -2.82 18.75 15.49
N ASP A 255 -1.64 19.36 15.54
CA ASP A 255 -0.35 18.64 15.55
C ASP A 255 -0.19 17.64 16.72
N ASP A 256 -0.89 17.89 17.83
CA ASP A 256 -0.90 17.06 19.03
C ASP A 256 -2.08 16.07 19.08
N TYR A 257 -2.99 16.08 18.09
CA TYR A 257 -4.21 15.27 18.09
C TYR A 257 -3.93 13.79 18.33
N TYR A 258 -3.06 13.17 17.53
CA TYR A 258 -2.68 11.77 17.72
C TYR A 258 -1.94 11.53 19.04
N THR A 259 -1.26 12.54 19.59
CA THR A 259 -0.65 12.40 20.92
C THR A 259 -1.74 12.29 21.99
N ARG A 260 -2.80 13.09 21.91
CA ARG A 260 -3.96 13.05 22.80
C ARG A 260 -4.78 11.77 22.62
N LEU A 261 -5.08 11.39 21.38
CA LEU A 261 -5.83 10.18 21.05
C LEU A 261 -5.14 8.95 21.64
N ILE A 262 -3.83 8.80 21.42
CA ILE A 262 -3.09 7.62 21.87
C ILE A 262 -2.96 7.59 23.40
N ALA A 263 -2.73 8.75 24.03
CA ALA A 263 -2.74 8.83 25.49
C ALA A 263 -4.10 8.40 26.07
N ALA A 264 -5.20 8.89 25.50
CA ALA A 264 -6.56 8.53 25.91
C ALA A 264 -6.84 7.03 25.72
N VAL A 265 -6.47 6.49 24.56
CA VAL A 265 -6.58 5.07 24.22
C VAL A 265 -5.86 4.19 25.23
N LEU A 266 -4.60 4.51 25.57
CA LEU A 266 -3.82 3.75 26.55
C LEU A 266 -4.41 3.88 27.96
N SER A 267 -4.86 5.06 28.36
CA SER A 267 -5.50 5.27 29.67
C SER A 267 -6.81 4.50 29.81
N VAL A 268 -7.66 4.47 28.79
CA VAL A 268 -8.90 3.66 28.79
C VAL A 268 -8.58 2.17 28.84
N THR A 269 -7.54 1.74 28.11
CA THR A 269 -7.06 0.34 28.11
C THR A 269 -6.66 -0.09 29.51
N ILE A 270 -5.80 0.69 30.19
CA ILE A 270 -5.34 0.34 31.55
C ILE A 270 -6.50 0.32 32.54
N ARG A 271 -7.37 1.34 32.53
CA ARG A 271 -8.56 1.35 33.39
C ARG A 271 -9.46 0.14 33.15
N TYR A 272 -9.58 -0.34 31.91
CA TYR A 272 -10.35 -1.54 31.62
C TYR A 272 -9.75 -2.76 32.33
N PHE A 273 -8.45 -3.02 32.15
CA PHE A 273 -7.79 -4.18 32.74
C PHE A 273 -7.72 -4.13 34.27
N GLU A 274 -7.64 -2.94 34.88
CA GLU A 274 -7.71 -2.78 36.33
C GLU A 274 -9.07 -3.19 36.92
N ASN A 275 -10.14 -3.07 36.14
CA ASN A 275 -11.51 -3.39 36.58
C ASN A 275 -11.97 -4.80 36.20
N VAL A 276 -11.26 -5.50 35.31
CA VAL A 276 -11.59 -6.87 34.92
C VAL A 276 -10.96 -7.86 35.89
N GLN A 277 -11.80 -8.57 36.63
CA GLN A 277 -11.41 -9.70 37.47
C GLN A 277 -11.56 -10.99 36.67
N ALA A 278 -10.48 -11.44 36.01
CA ALA A 278 -10.44 -12.66 35.21
C ALA A 278 -9.01 -13.18 35.06
N ASN A 279 -8.84 -14.45 34.70
CA ASN A 279 -7.53 -15.00 34.33
C ASN A 279 -7.02 -14.43 32.98
N ASP A 280 -5.77 -14.72 32.62
CA ASP A 280 -5.12 -14.11 31.44
C ASP A 280 -5.82 -14.40 30.11
N THR A 281 -6.27 -15.63 29.89
CA THR A 281 -6.98 -15.99 28.66
C THR A 281 -8.35 -15.31 28.60
N GLU A 282 -9.08 -15.29 29.71
CA GLU A 282 -10.42 -14.71 29.78
C GLU A 282 -10.38 -13.18 29.71
N LYS A 283 -9.42 -12.52 30.37
CA LYS A 283 -9.29 -11.05 30.33
C LYS A 283 -9.01 -10.56 28.90
N TYR A 284 -8.15 -11.26 28.16
CA TYR A 284 -7.82 -10.90 26.78
C TYR A 284 -8.97 -11.18 25.80
N ASN A 285 -9.71 -12.27 26.00
CA ASN A 285 -10.94 -12.54 25.25
C ASN A 285 -12.07 -11.53 25.53
N LYS A 286 -12.18 -11.03 26.77
CA LYS A 286 -13.12 -9.96 27.12
C LYS A 286 -12.69 -8.63 26.49
N TRP A 287 -11.40 -8.33 26.54
CA TRP A 287 -10.81 -7.14 25.92
C TRP A 287 -10.99 -7.12 24.40
N SER A 288 -10.76 -8.25 23.72
CA SER A 288 -10.89 -8.36 22.26
C SER A 288 -12.30 -8.03 21.78
N LYS A 289 -13.32 -8.31 22.61
CA LYS A 289 -14.72 -7.91 22.35
C LYS A 289 -15.02 -6.48 22.75
N TYR A 290 -14.42 -5.96 23.82
CA TYR A 290 -14.73 -4.64 24.35
C TYR A 290 -14.16 -3.51 23.50
N HIS A 291 -12.89 -3.60 23.06
CA HIS A 291 -12.23 -2.50 22.34
C HIS A 291 -12.86 -2.21 20.96
N THR A 292 -13.64 -3.15 20.41
CA THR A 292 -14.38 -2.98 19.16
C THR A 292 -15.78 -2.37 19.34
N THR A 293 -16.14 -1.92 20.55
CA THR A 293 -17.47 -1.37 20.85
C THR A 293 -17.53 0.16 20.76
N THR A 294 -18.71 0.70 20.50
CA THR A 294 -19.00 2.15 20.58
C THR A 294 -18.83 2.70 22.00
N GLN A 295 -18.99 1.85 23.02
CA GLN A 295 -18.73 2.22 24.41
C GLN A 295 -17.25 2.52 24.65
N PHE A 296 -16.35 1.70 24.09
CA PHE A 296 -14.91 1.96 24.15
C PHE A 296 -14.57 3.28 23.45
N GLN A 297 -15.05 3.49 22.22
CA GLN A 297 -14.88 4.76 21.51
C GLN A 297 -15.36 5.96 22.33
N SER A 298 -16.56 5.88 22.90
CA SER A 298 -17.12 6.96 23.72
C SER A 298 -16.25 7.26 24.94
N ASN A 299 -15.66 6.23 25.56
CA ASN A 299 -14.74 6.40 26.68
C ASN A 299 -13.42 7.06 26.24
N VAL A 300 -12.89 6.69 25.08
CA VAL A 300 -11.69 7.33 24.50
C VAL A 300 -11.96 8.79 24.17
N GLN A 301 -13.08 9.12 23.53
CA GLN A 301 -13.45 10.50 23.21
C GLN A 301 -13.64 11.35 24.47
N LYS A 302 -14.28 10.81 25.51
CA LYS A 302 -14.41 11.48 26.82
C LYS A 302 -13.05 11.76 27.44
N GLU A 303 -12.15 10.77 27.42
CA GLU A 303 -10.80 10.92 27.96
C GLU A 303 -10.00 11.96 27.16
N MET A 304 -10.07 11.93 25.83
CA MET A 304 -9.39 12.87 24.93
C MET A 304 -9.89 14.32 25.10
N ASN A 305 -11.18 14.49 25.40
CA ASN A 305 -11.81 15.80 25.64
C ASN A 305 -11.81 16.23 27.11
N SER A 306 -11.17 15.46 28.00
CA SER A 306 -11.08 15.78 29.42
C SER A 306 -10.47 17.17 29.65
N PRO A 307 -10.88 17.92 30.69
CA PRO A 307 -10.29 19.21 31.06
C PRO A 307 -8.77 19.15 31.20
N SER A 308 -8.23 17.97 31.51
CA SER A 308 -6.78 17.73 31.57
C SER A 308 -6.06 17.97 30.24
N TYR A 309 -6.76 17.90 29.10
CA TYR A 309 -6.26 18.24 27.76
C TYR A 309 -6.78 19.60 27.26
N ALA A 310 -7.85 20.13 27.85
CA ALA A 310 -8.47 21.40 27.44
C ALA A 310 -7.88 22.58 28.22
N ASN A 311 -7.22 23.50 27.50
CA ASN A 311 -6.67 24.74 28.05
C ASN A 311 -7.76 25.62 28.67
N MET A 312 -8.06 25.47 29.96
CA MET A 312 -8.93 26.39 30.70
C MET A 312 -8.30 26.80 32.03
N LYS A 313 -7.45 27.83 31.96
CA LYS A 313 -7.14 28.83 32.99
C LYS A 313 -6.59 28.33 34.36
N LYS A 314 -5.25 28.43 34.51
CA LYS A 314 -4.36 28.35 35.72
C LYS A 314 -4.27 26.98 36.44
N ASP A 315 -3.14 26.42 36.88
CA ASP A 315 -1.70 26.74 36.82
C ASP A 315 -0.98 25.57 36.12
N THR A 316 -0.22 25.86 35.05
CA THR A 316 0.49 24.92 34.13
C THR A 316 -0.31 23.69 33.65
N PRO A 317 -1.05 23.76 32.53
CA PRO A 317 -1.74 22.61 31.98
C PRO A 317 -0.78 21.47 31.60
N ILE A 318 -1.16 20.23 31.91
CA ILE A 318 -0.42 19.04 31.54
C ILE A 318 -0.51 18.88 30.01
N SER A 319 0.64 18.93 29.34
CA SER A 319 0.70 18.79 27.88
C SER A 319 0.25 17.40 27.41
N ALA A 320 -0.22 17.30 26.16
CA ALA A 320 -0.55 16.00 25.54
C ALA A 320 0.62 14.99 25.64
N LEU A 321 1.86 15.48 25.55
CA LEU A 321 3.06 14.66 25.73
C LEU A 321 3.17 14.09 27.15
N GLN A 322 2.94 14.91 28.18
CA GLN A 322 2.98 14.45 29.56
C GLN A 322 1.89 13.40 29.84
N HIS A 323 0.69 13.58 29.30
CA HIS A 323 -0.37 12.57 29.38
C HIS A 323 0.03 11.26 28.71
N LEU A 324 0.62 11.32 27.51
CA LEU A 324 1.14 10.14 26.83
C LEU A 324 2.20 9.44 27.69
N CYS A 325 3.12 10.19 28.29
CA CYS A 325 4.14 9.64 29.19
C CYS A 325 3.52 8.98 30.43
N PHE A 326 2.48 9.57 31.03
CA PHE A 326 1.78 8.96 32.17
C PHE A 326 1.05 7.68 31.78
N ALA A 327 0.33 7.69 30.66
CA ALA A 327 -0.36 6.50 30.16
C ALA A 327 0.63 5.38 29.81
N ALA A 328 1.75 5.71 29.16
CA ALA A 328 2.82 4.76 28.86
C ALA A 328 3.51 4.21 30.12
N ALA A 329 3.71 5.05 31.14
CA ALA A 329 4.24 4.62 32.43
C ALA A 329 3.26 3.70 33.17
N ALA A 330 1.94 3.94 33.05
CA ALA A 330 0.91 3.07 33.60
C ALA A 330 0.93 1.69 32.92
N VAL A 331 1.08 1.64 31.59
CA VAL A 331 1.27 0.37 30.85
C VAL A 331 2.50 -0.38 31.35
N LYS A 332 3.63 0.30 31.46
CA LYS A 332 4.90 -0.29 31.93
C LYS A 332 4.79 -0.87 33.35
N LYS A 333 4.07 -0.19 34.24
CA LYS A 333 3.95 -0.59 35.66
C LYS A 333 2.76 -1.51 35.93
N SER A 334 1.89 -1.72 34.95
CA SER A 334 0.66 -2.50 35.12
C SER A 334 0.99 -3.95 35.50
N ALA A 335 0.46 -4.40 36.64
CA ALA A 335 0.52 -5.80 37.04
C ALA A 335 -0.61 -6.65 36.43
N VAL A 336 -1.64 -6.00 35.85
CA VAL A 336 -2.80 -6.67 35.24
C VAL A 336 -2.56 -7.10 33.80
N LEU A 337 -1.58 -6.49 33.13
CA LEU A 337 -1.07 -6.95 31.83
C LEU A 337 -0.02 -8.05 32.03
N LYS A 338 0.08 -8.97 31.07
CA LYS A 338 1.11 -10.00 31.02
C LYS A 338 2.50 -9.37 31.13
N ASP A 339 3.30 -9.90 32.06
CA ASP A 339 4.66 -9.41 32.25
C ASP A 339 5.55 -9.91 31.11
N SER A 340 5.74 -9.04 30.13
CA SER A 340 6.39 -9.31 28.86
C SER A 340 7.01 -8.03 28.33
N ALA A 341 7.92 -8.16 27.37
CA ALA A 341 8.47 -7.00 26.69
C ALA A 341 7.40 -6.26 25.86
N LEU A 342 6.44 -7.00 25.28
CA LEU A 342 5.31 -6.46 24.53
C LEU A 342 4.04 -6.49 25.39
N ARG A 343 3.76 -5.38 26.07
CA ARG A 343 2.59 -5.24 26.95
C ARG A 343 1.33 -4.83 26.19
N VAL A 344 1.46 -3.94 25.21
CA VAL A 344 0.36 -3.46 24.36
C VAL A 344 0.80 -3.39 22.91
N LEU A 345 0.03 -4.03 22.03
CA LEU A 345 0.20 -3.96 20.58
C LEU A 345 -0.96 -3.16 19.97
N LEU A 346 -0.67 -1.99 19.39
CA LEU A 346 -1.64 -1.27 18.58
C LEU A 346 -1.55 -1.79 17.15
N ALA A 347 -2.59 -2.49 16.71
CA ALA A 347 -2.71 -3.00 15.36
C ALA A 347 -3.63 -2.08 14.54
N ILE A 348 -3.07 -1.44 13.52
CA ILE A 348 -3.83 -0.61 12.58
C ILE A 348 -4.01 -1.41 11.31
N ASP A 349 -5.22 -1.94 11.11
CA ASP A 349 -5.59 -2.71 9.92
C ASP A 349 -6.13 -1.78 8.83
N GLU A 350 -5.88 -2.09 7.57
CA GLU A 350 -6.08 -1.19 6.42
C GLU A 350 -5.36 0.16 6.59
N ALA A 351 -4.10 0.13 7.05
CA ALA A 351 -3.36 1.33 7.46
C ALA A 351 -3.13 2.38 6.36
N SER A 352 -3.22 2.00 5.08
CA SER A 352 -3.12 2.91 3.92
C SER A 352 -4.18 3.99 3.91
N ALA A 353 -5.32 3.80 4.60
CA ALA A 353 -6.31 4.86 4.78
C ALA A 353 -5.71 6.12 5.43
N MET A 354 -4.65 5.98 6.25
CA MET A 354 -3.96 7.12 6.86
C MET A 354 -2.98 7.84 5.91
N LEU A 355 -2.73 7.32 4.70
CA LEU A 355 -1.85 8.00 3.73
C LEU A 355 -2.50 9.25 3.14
N GLU A 356 -3.83 9.33 3.19
CA GLU A 356 -4.56 10.52 2.80
C GLU A 356 -4.23 11.70 3.74
N ALA A 357 -4.17 12.89 3.15
CA ALA A 357 -3.97 14.12 3.89
C ALA A 357 -5.33 14.68 4.34
N PRO A 358 -5.43 15.23 5.57
CA PRO A 358 -6.61 15.98 5.98
C PRO A 358 -6.91 17.12 5.01
N GLU A 359 -8.17 17.53 4.89
CA GLU A 359 -8.58 18.60 3.96
C GLU A 359 -7.85 19.93 4.21
N ASP A 360 -7.38 20.16 5.45
CA ASP A 360 -6.77 21.40 5.90
C ASP A 360 -5.22 21.40 5.87
N ARG A 361 -4.55 20.31 5.44
CA ARG A 361 -3.09 20.19 5.55
C ARG A 361 -2.45 19.32 4.46
N ASP A 362 -1.21 19.65 4.09
CA ASP A 362 -0.37 18.86 3.17
C ASP A 362 0.32 17.64 3.84
N ILE A 363 0.08 17.38 5.13
CA ILE A 363 0.73 16.30 5.87
C ILE A 363 -0.27 15.16 6.08
N SER A 364 0.00 14.00 5.47
CA SER A 364 -0.77 12.76 5.65
C SER A 364 -1.01 12.43 7.13
N MET A 365 -2.18 11.89 7.45
CA MET A 365 -2.54 11.41 8.79
C MET A 365 -1.48 10.44 9.37
N PHE A 366 -0.93 9.57 8.53
CA PHE A 366 0.10 8.61 8.87
C PHE A 366 1.36 9.28 9.44
N ARG A 367 1.79 10.40 8.84
CA ARG A 367 2.95 11.16 9.34
C ARG A 367 2.69 11.78 10.70
N LEU A 368 1.48 12.27 10.96
CA LEU A 368 1.09 12.81 12.26
C LEU A 368 1.02 11.70 13.32
N PHE A 369 0.39 10.57 12.99
CA PHE A 369 0.37 9.37 13.83
C PHE A 369 1.79 8.91 14.20
N ARG A 370 2.68 8.75 13.21
CA ARG A 370 4.06 8.31 13.43
C ARG A 370 4.86 9.30 14.28
N ARG A 371 4.61 10.60 14.15
CA ARG A 371 5.19 11.64 15.03
C ARG A 371 4.70 11.50 16.47
N ALA A 372 3.45 11.09 16.69
CA ALA A 372 2.96 10.79 18.04
C ALA A 372 3.61 9.51 18.59
N MET A 373 3.73 8.45 17.78
CA MET A 373 4.40 7.20 18.20
C MET A 373 5.86 7.41 18.59
N ARG A 374 6.58 8.30 17.90
CA ARG A 374 7.95 8.68 18.26
C ARG A 374 8.09 9.23 19.69
N LYS A 375 7.01 9.79 20.24
CA LYS A 375 6.99 10.38 21.59
C LYS A 375 6.75 9.33 22.69
N ILE A 376 6.47 8.07 22.33
CA ILE A 376 6.30 6.99 23.29
C ILE A 376 7.64 6.76 24.03
N PRO A 377 7.66 6.77 25.36
CA PRO A 377 8.86 6.45 26.13
C PRO A 377 9.42 5.07 25.78
N GLN A 378 10.75 4.97 25.71
CA GLN A 378 11.45 3.69 25.57
C GLN A 378 11.09 2.77 26.74
N ASP A 379 11.16 1.46 26.51
CA ASP A 379 10.85 0.42 27.50
C ASP A 379 9.46 0.53 28.14
N SER A 380 8.50 1.13 27.43
CA SER A 380 7.09 1.21 27.88
C SER A 380 6.31 -0.07 27.61
N GLY A 381 6.84 -0.97 26.78
CA GLY A 381 6.18 -2.18 26.32
C GLY A 381 5.06 -1.93 25.31
N ILE A 382 5.05 -0.76 24.66
CA ILE A 382 4.06 -0.40 23.66
C ILE A 382 4.71 -0.49 22.27
N PHE A 383 4.06 -1.20 21.36
CA PHE A 383 4.51 -1.32 19.98
C PHE A 383 3.33 -1.23 19.00
N VAL A 384 3.62 -0.88 17.75
CA VAL A 384 2.60 -0.74 16.70
C VAL A 384 2.87 -1.70 15.55
N ILE A 385 1.82 -2.30 15.01
CA ILE A 385 1.86 -3.03 13.75
C ILE A 385 0.88 -2.41 12.75
N LEU A 386 1.41 -2.02 11.59
CA LEU A 386 0.62 -1.47 10.49
C LEU A 386 0.35 -2.59 9.49
N VAL A 387 -0.92 -2.90 9.26
CA VAL A 387 -1.33 -4.02 8.40
C VAL A 387 -1.93 -3.48 7.12
N ASP A 388 -1.47 -4.01 5.98
CA ASP A 388 -1.98 -3.62 4.66
C ASP A 388 -1.79 -4.71 3.60
N THR A 389 -2.39 -4.49 2.43
CA THR A 389 -2.32 -5.32 1.25
C THR A 389 -1.19 -4.90 0.31
N THR A 390 -0.60 -5.87 -0.39
CA THR A 390 0.52 -5.65 -1.32
C THR A 390 0.18 -4.75 -2.50
N SER A 391 -1.08 -4.73 -2.96
CA SER A 391 -1.52 -3.89 -4.09
C SER A 391 -1.45 -2.38 -3.79
N ARG A 392 -1.33 -1.98 -2.53
CA ARG A 392 -1.15 -0.59 -2.10
C ARG A 392 0.27 -0.27 -1.66
N VAL A 393 1.23 -1.19 -1.82
CA VAL A 393 2.66 -0.93 -1.49
C VAL A 393 3.23 0.18 -2.37
N ALA A 394 2.80 0.27 -3.63
CA ALA A 394 3.12 1.39 -4.51
C ALA A 394 2.57 2.74 -4.00
N ASN A 395 1.57 2.78 -3.11
CA ASN A 395 1.10 4.05 -2.52
C ASN A 395 2.04 4.57 -1.42
N PHE A 396 2.99 3.75 -0.94
CA PHE A 396 4.08 4.20 -0.08
C PHE A 396 5.30 4.71 -0.86
N SER A 397 5.24 4.72 -2.21
CA SER A 397 6.24 5.32 -3.09
C SER A 397 5.62 5.71 -4.44
N PRO A 398 5.41 7.01 -4.74
CA PRO A 398 4.83 7.43 -6.02
C PRO A 398 5.56 6.82 -7.22
N ALA A 399 4.83 6.55 -8.31
CA ALA A 399 5.43 6.08 -9.55
C ALA A 399 6.54 7.06 -9.97
N ALA A 400 7.76 6.57 -10.22
CA ALA A 400 8.95 7.40 -10.45
C ALA A 400 8.77 8.42 -11.59
N ARG A 401 7.89 8.12 -12.56
CA ARG A 401 7.54 8.99 -13.69
C ARG A 401 6.78 10.28 -13.28
N GLU A 402 6.17 10.32 -12.09
CA GLU A 402 5.42 11.49 -11.59
C GLU A 402 6.05 12.12 -10.34
N ASP A 403 7.02 11.47 -9.69
CA ASP A 403 7.77 12.05 -8.58
C ASP A 403 9.06 12.73 -9.06
N ARG A 404 8.95 14.04 -9.36
CA ARG A 404 10.10 14.91 -9.67
C ARG A 404 11.10 15.07 -8.51
N SER A 405 10.77 14.60 -7.30
CA SER A 405 11.65 14.64 -6.13
C SER A 405 12.44 13.34 -5.92
N SER A 406 12.16 12.30 -6.69
CA SER A 406 12.95 11.06 -6.71
C SER A 406 14.34 11.37 -7.28
N ARG A 407 15.29 11.68 -6.38
CA ARG A 407 16.69 11.81 -6.77
C ARG A 407 17.19 10.43 -7.14
N ALA A 408 17.67 10.26 -8.37
CA ALA A 408 18.46 9.09 -8.74
C ALA A 408 19.51 8.85 -7.66
N LEU A 409 19.47 7.66 -7.04
CA LEU A 409 20.53 7.25 -6.13
C LEU A 409 21.82 7.23 -6.95
N GLY A 410 22.66 8.23 -6.73
CA GLY A 410 23.98 8.29 -7.34
C GLY A 410 24.83 7.08 -6.93
N PRO A 411 26.00 6.87 -7.57
CA PRO A 411 26.78 5.62 -7.50
C PRO A 411 27.32 5.22 -6.12
N ARG A 412 26.96 5.92 -5.05
CA ARG A 412 27.45 5.72 -3.68
C ARG A 412 26.62 4.73 -2.86
N GLY A 413 25.64 4.06 -3.46
CA GLY A 413 24.76 3.09 -2.80
C GLY A 413 25.04 1.62 -3.11
N LYS A 414 26.29 1.24 -3.37
CA LYS A 414 26.69 -0.18 -3.36
C LYS A 414 27.53 -0.43 -2.11
N ILE A 415 26.96 -1.17 -1.15
CA ILE A 415 27.73 -1.99 -0.22
C ILE A 415 27.88 -3.35 -0.90
#